data_AF-A0A270NKP0-F1
#
_entry.id   AF-A0A270NKP0-F1
#
_cell.length_a   1.000
_cell.length_b   1.000
_cell.length_c   1.000
_cell.angle_alpha   90.00
_cell.angle_beta   90.00
_cell.angle_gamma   90.00
#
_symmetry.space_group_name_H-M   'P 1'
#
loop_
_entity.id
_entity.type
_entity.pdbx_description
1 polymer ?
#
loop_
_entity_poly.entity_id
_entity_poly.type
_entity_poly.pdbx_seq_one_letter_code
_entity_poly.pdbx_strand_id
1 'polypeptide(L)'
;MEGQKMWQVKEVRAANVRQAKRYAERWCAARLYPDLPLRQAVARLTDSTPIQPEPPLPGLPPTREQQQQARRLAEAGRLELARIKEALEPRRPPKETKPRARDPMKAWVKAGREQLSRARI
;
A
#
# COMPACT_ATOMS: atom_id res chain seq x y z
N MET A 1 48.33 -13.06 1.34
CA MET A 1 47.52 -11.96 1.91
C MET A 1 46.29 -12.60 2.52
N GLU A 2 46.27 -12.75 3.85
CA GLU A 2 45.07 -13.20 4.55
C GLU A 2 43.95 -12.18 4.29
N GLY A 3 42.87 -12.65 3.67
CA GLY A 3 41.72 -11.80 3.32
C GLY A 3 41.18 -11.14 4.57
N GLN A 4 41.11 -9.80 4.57
CA GLN A 4 40.62 -9.06 5.71
C GLN A 4 39.16 -9.45 6.01
N LYS A 5 38.87 -9.94 7.22
CA LYS A 5 37.59 -10.56 7.60
C LYS A 5 36.41 -9.57 7.51
N MET A 6 35.19 -10.03 7.18
CA MET A 6 34.05 -9.12 6.94
C MET A 6 33.69 -8.20 8.12
N TRP A 7 34.02 -8.60 9.35
CA TRP A 7 33.68 -7.92 10.61
C TRP A 7 34.75 -6.96 11.16
N GLN A 8 35.89 -6.79 10.48
CA GLN A 8 36.85 -5.77 10.92
C GLN A 8 36.33 -4.38 10.60
N VAL A 9 36.47 -3.43 11.52
CA VAL A 9 36.18 -2.01 11.29
C VAL A 9 37.42 -1.33 10.73
N LYS A 10 37.23 -0.42 9.76
CA LYS A 10 38.31 0.40 9.20
C LYS A 10 37.98 1.89 9.36
N GLU A 11 38.76 2.58 10.18
CA GLU A 11 38.67 4.02 10.33
C GLU A 11 39.61 4.73 9.35
N VAL A 12 39.09 5.71 8.61
CA VAL A 12 39.87 6.49 7.64
C VAL A 12 39.42 7.94 7.71
N ARG A 13 40.36 8.88 7.84
CA ARG A 13 40.06 10.31 7.70
C ARG A 13 39.74 10.63 6.24
N ALA A 14 38.64 11.35 6.01
CA ALA A 14 38.23 11.84 4.70
C ALA A 14 38.06 13.36 4.76
N ALA A 15 38.44 14.06 3.69
CA ALA A 15 38.28 15.51 3.62
C ALA A 15 36.82 15.93 3.39
N ASN A 16 35.97 15.05 2.86
CA ASN A 16 34.55 15.27 2.66
C ASN A 16 33.74 13.97 2.57
N VAL A 17 32.41 14.09 2.61
CA VAL A 17 31.47 12.95 2.57
C VAL A 17 31.59 12.14 1.27
N ARG A 18 31.83 12.78 0.14
CA ARG A 18 31.96 12.10 -1.15
C ARG A 18 33.19 11.18 -1.19
N GLN A 19 34.30 11.64 -0.61
CA GLN A 19 35.52 10.86 -0.45
C GLN A 19 35.32 9.72 0.55
N ALA A 20 34.65 9.99 1.68
CA ALA A 20 34.30 8.96 2.66
C ALA A 20 33.48 7.83 2.03
N LYS A 21 32.46 8.18 1.24
CA LYS A 21 31.64 7.22 0.49
C LYS A 21 32.48 6.35 -0.45
N ARG A 22 33.36 6.96 -1.26
CA ARG A 22 34.25 6.21 -2.15
C ARG A 22 35.18 5.25 -1.41
N TYR A 23 35.65 5.63 -0.22
CA TYR A 23 36.47 4.75 0.60
C TYR A 23 35.67 3.58 1.15
N ALA A 24 34.45 3.82 1.63
CA ALA A 24 33.54 2.77 2.07
C ALA A 24 33.21 1.79 0.93
N GLU A 25 32.83 2.30 -0.25
CA GLU A 25 32.52 1.48 -1.43
C GLU A 25 33.69 0.59 -1.84
N ARG A 26 34.90 1.15 -1.95
CA ARG A 26 36.10 0.38 -2.31
C ARG A 26 36.44 -0.67 -1.27
N TRP A 27 36.29 -0.34 0.01
CA TRP A 27 36.58 -1.25 1.11
C TRP A 27 35.58 -2.41 1.16
N CYS A 28 34.29 -2.15 0.98
CA CYS A 28 33.26 -3.18 0.87
C CYS A 28 33.45 -4.04 -0.39
N ALA A 29 33.72 -3.42 -1.54
CA ALA A 29 33.89 -4.12 -2.82
C ALA A 29 35.05 -5.11 -2.79
N ALA A 30 36.21 -4.71 -2.22
CA ALA A 30 37.37 -5.60 -2.10
C ALA A 30 37.12 -6.83 -1.22
N ARG A 31 36.14 -6.77 -0.32
CA ARG A 31 35.77 -7.87 0.58
C ARG A 31 34.67 -8.75 0.01
N LEU A 32 33.64 -8.14 -0.58
CA LEU A 32 32.47 -8.85 -1.10
C LEU A 32 32.78 -9.58 -2.42
N TYR A 33 33.70 -9.05 -3.22
CA TYR A 33 34.07 -9.61 -4.52
C TYR A 33 35.60 -9.76 -4.63
N PRO A 34 36.23 -10.66 -3.85
CA PRO A 34 37.69 -10.79 -3.81
C PRO A 34 38.27 -11.26 -5.15
N ASP A 35 37.51 -12.01 -5.94
CA ASP A 35 37.95 -12.56 -7.23
C ASP A 35 37.76 -11.57 -8.39
N LEU A 36 37.12 -10.43 -8.16
CA LEU A 36 36.91 -9.40 -9.18
C LEU A 36 37.91 -8.26 -9.05
N PRO A 37 38.38 -7.68 -10.17
CA PRO A 37 39.19 -6.48 -10.10
C PRO A 37 38.39 -5.34 -9.46
N LEU A 38 39.03 -4.55 -8.59
CA LEU A 38 38.34 -3.59 -7.72
C LEU A 38 37.41 -2.62 -8.46
N ARG A 39 37.75 -2.21 -9.68
CA ARG A 39 36.87 -1.39 -10.53
C ARG A 39 35.53 -2.09 -10.81
N GLN A 40 35.58 -3.36 -11.21
CA GLN A 40 34.37 -4.15 -11.51
C GLN A 40 33.61 -4.48 -10.24
N ALA A 41 34.32 -4.81 -9.15
CA ALA A 41 33.72 -5.05 -7.84
C ALA A 41 32.93 -3.83 -7.34
N VAL A 42 33.51 -2.63 -7.44
CA VAL A 42 32.80 -1.38 -7.10
C VAL A 42 31.63 -1.16 -8.03
N ALA A 43 31.81 -1.31 -9.35
CA ALA A 43 30.73 -1.15 -10.31
C ALA A 43 29.54 -2.05 -9.98
N ARG A 44 29.79 -3.33 -9.70
CA ARG A 44 28.77 -4.31 -9.30
C ARG A 44 28.13 -3.99 -7.96
N LEU A 45 28.90 -3.51 -6.99
CA LEU A 45 28.38 -3.11 -5.67
C LEU A 45 27.47 -1.89 -5.75
N THR A 46 27.82 -0.91 -6.59
CA THR A 46 27.06 0.34 -6.77
C THR A 46 26.00 0.24 -7.85
N ASP A 47 25.94 -0.89 -8.55
CA ASP A 47 24.97 -1.11 -9.60
C ASP A 47 23.57 -1.07 -8.98
N SER A 48 22.88 0.03 -9.25
CA SER A 48 21.50 0.26 -8.79
C SER A 48 20.48 -0.15 -9.84
N THR A 49 20.92 -0.88 -10.88
CA THR A 49 20.02 -1.46 -11.86
C THR A 49 18.99 -2.29 -11.11
N PRO A 50 17.70 -1.92 -11.15
CA PRO A 50 16.67 -2.69 -10.50
C PRO A 50 16.76 -4.12 -11.01
N ILE A 51 16.86 -5.08 -10.08
CA ILE A 51 16.77 -6.49 -10.43
C ILE A 51 15.39 -6.65 -11.04
N GLN A 52 15.33 -6.73 -12.38
CA GLN A 52 14.07 -7.04 -13.04
C GLN A 52 13.75 -8.47 -12.63
N PRO A 53 12.62 -8.71 -11.94
CA PRO A 53 12.21 -10.07 -11.68
C PRO A 53 12.10 -10.78 -13.02
N GLU A 54 12.63 -12.00 -13.07
CA GLU A 54 12.48 -12.83 -14.26
C GLU A 54 10.99 -12.88 -14.62
N PRO A 55 10.62 -12.68 -15.90
CA PRO A 55 9.23 -12.78 -16.30
C PRO A 55 8.72 -14.16 -15.86
N PRO A 56 7.51 -14.23 -15.26
CA PRO A 56 7.00 -15.49 -14.77
C PRO A 56 6.96 -16.48 -15.93
N LEU A 57 7.57 -17.66 -15.72
CA LEU A 57 7.58 -18.73 -16.72
C LEU A 57 6.14 -18.98 -17.20
N PRO A 58 5.91 -19.17 -18.51
CA PRO A 58 4.58 -19.47 -19.02
C PRO A 58 4.07 -20.74 -18.32
N GLY A 59 3.04 -20.56 -17.49
CA GLY A 59 2.50 -21.64 -16.65
C GLY A 59 1.90 -22.74 -17.51
N LEU A 60 2.11 -24.00 -17.11
CA LEU A 60 1.40 -25.14 -17.69
C LEU A 60 -0.12 -24.96 -17.49
N PRO A 61 -0.95 -25.39 -18.47
CA PRO A 61 -2.39 -25.37 -18.27
C PRO A 61 -2.75 -26.21 -17.04
N PRO A 62 -3.67 -25.74 -16.18
CA PRO A 62 -3.99 -26.43 -14.94
C PRO A 62 -4.56 -27.81 -15.23
N THR A 63 -4.04 -28.81 -14.52
CA THR A 63 -4.51 -30.20 -14.58
C THR A 63 -5.97 -30.30 -14.14
N ARG A 64 -6.68 -31.35 -14.57
CA ARG A 64 -8.10 -31.56 -14.20
C ARG A 64 -8.32 -31.58 -12.68
N GLU A 65 -7.39 -32.16 -11.93
CA GLU A 65 -7.44 -32.20 -10.46
C GLU A 65 -7.29 -30.80 -9.85
N GLN A 66 -6.35 -29.99 -10.35
CA GLN A 66 -6.21 -28.59 -9.92
C GLN A 66 -7.47 -27.78 -10.23
N GLN A 67 -8.10 -28.01 -11.38
CA GLN A 67 -9.37 -27.37 -11.72
C GLN A 67 -10.48 -27.80 -10.77
N GLN A 68 -10.54 -29.07 -10.39
CA GLN A 68 -11.55 -29.56 -9.46
C GLN A 68 -11.31 -29.07 -8.02
N GLN A 69 -10.05 -28.97 -7.59
CA GLN A 69 -9.68 -28.35 -6.32
C GLN A 69 -10.04 -26.86 -6.31
N ALA A 70 -9.74 -26.13 -7.38
CA ALA A 70 -10.12 -24.72 -7.51
C ALA A 70 -11.65 -24.53 -7.46
N ARG A 71 -12.42 -25.43 -8.08
CA ARG A 71 -13.89 -25.43 -7.97
C ARG A 71 -14.37 -25.66 -6.54
N ARG A 72 -13.82 -26.67 -5.85
CA ARG A 72 -14.17 -26.96 -4.44
C ARG A 72 -13.82 -25.77 -3.53
N LEU A 73 -12.68 -25.13 -3.74
CA LEU A 73 -12.26 -23.96 -2.98
C LEU A 73 -13.18 -22.76 -3.25
N ALA A 74 -13.57 -22.53 -4.50
CA ALA A 74 -14.51 -21.46 -4.87
C ALA A 74 -15.93 -21.70 -4.32
N GLU A 75 -16.35 -22.96 -4.23
CA GLU A 75 -17.62 -23.34 -3.62
C GLU A 75 -17.60 -23.15 -2.10
N ALA A 76 -16.54 -23.61 -1.43
CA ALA A 76 -16.37 -23.44 0.02
C ALA A 76 -16.27 -21.96 0.42
N GLY A 77 -15.55 -21.14 -0.37
CA GLY A 77 -15.33 -19.72 -0.10
C GLY A 77 -16.49 -18.79 -0.47
N ARG A 78 -17.60 -19.29 -1.04
CA ARG A 78 -18.66 -18.44 -1.61
C ARG A 78 -19.34 -17.53 -0.59
N LEU A 79 -19.66 -18.07 0.58
CA LEU A 79 -20.31 -17.33 1.67
C LEU A 79 -19.38 -16.31 2.32
N GLU A 80 -18.12 -16.68 2.54
CA GLU A 80 -17.08 -15.79 3.07
C GLU A 80 -16.84 -14.61 2.14
N LEU A 81 -16.71 -14.88 0.83
CA LEU A 81 -16.54 -13.82 -0.17
C LEU A 81 -17.75 -12.90 -0.28
N ALA A 82 -18.97 -13.40 -0.09
CA ALA A 82 -20.17 -12.57 -0.06
C ALA A 82 -20.17 -11.62 1.15
N ARG A 83 -19.80 -12.12 2.34
CA ARG A 83 -19.66 -11.30 3.56
C ARG A 83 -18.56 -10.25 3.43
N ILE A 84 -17.41 -10.64 2.87
CA ILE A 84 -16.31 -9.70 2.62
C ILE A 84 -16.73 -8.61 1.64
N LYS A 85 -17.43 -8.99 0.55
CA LYS A 85 -17.97 -8.00 -0.40
C LYS A 85 -18.94 -7.05 0.26
N GLU A 86 -19.86 -7.54 1.08
CA GLU A 86 -20.81 -6.73 1.84
C GLU A 86 -20.11 -5.78 2.82
N ALA A 87 -19.09 -6.26 3.54
CA ALA A 87 -18.31 -5.44 4.46
C ALA A 87 -17.46 -4.37 3.76
N LEU A 88 -17.03 -4.66 2.52
CA LEU A 88 -16.26 -3.74 1.68
C LEU A 88 -17.15 -2.84 0.81
N GLU A 89 -18.48 -3.03 0.79
CA GLU A 89 -19.35 -2.12 0.05
C GLU A 89 -19.22 -0.71 0.64
N PRO A 90 -18.96 0.31 -0.21
CA PRO A 90 -18.89 1.68 0.24
C PRO A 90 -20.18 2.04 0.97
N ARG A 91 -20.04 2.46 2.23
CA ARG A 91 -21.16 2.88 3.08
C ARG A 91 -21.98 3.92 2.31
N ARG A 92 -23.19 3.53 1.88
CA ARG A 92 -24.11 4.45 1.19
C ARG A 92 -24.28 5.70 2.06
N PRO A 93 -24.14 6.91 1.50
CA PRO A 93 -24.43 8.11 2.27
C PRO A 93 -25.88 8.01 2.77
N PRO A 94 -26.16 8.40 4.04
CA PRO A 94 -27.51 8.39 4.55
C PRO A 94 -28.40 9.15 3.56
N LYS A 95 -29.52 8.54 3.15
CA LYS A 95 -30.53 9.22 2.31
C LYS A 95 -30.76 10.58 2.93
N GLU A 96 -30.53 11.64 2.15
CA GLU A 96 -30.90 12.99 2.56
C GLU A 96 -32.38 12.99 2.90
N THR A 97 -32.69 12.88 4.19
CA THR A 97 -34.02 13.14 4.70
C THR A 97 -34.17 14.65 4.58
N LYS A 98 -34.68 15.10 3.42
CA LYS A 98 -35.06 16.50 3.23
C LYS A 98 -35.84 16.93 4.48
N PRO A 99 -35.46 18.04 5.13
CA PRO A 99 -36.22 18.51 6.28
C PRO A 99 -37.67 18.66 5.83
N ARG A 100 -38.59 18.08 6.61
CA ARG A 100 -40.03 18.11 6.36
C ARG A 100 -40.41 19.55 6.00
N ALA A 101 -40.92 19.75 4.78
CA ALA A 101 -41.34 21.07 4.31
C ALA A 101 -42.27 21.66 5.37
N ARG A 102 -41.83 22.75 6.03
CA ARG A 102 -42.71 23.53 6.90
C ARG A 102 -43.72 24.17 5.99
N ASP A 103 -44.94 23.65 6.00
CA ASP A 103 -46.05 24.19 5.25
C ASP A 103 -46.29 25.64 5.71
N PRO A 104 -46.02 26.64 4.85
CA PRO A 104 -46.20 28.04 5.21
C PRO A 104 -47.67 28.30 5.57
N MET A 105 -48.63 27.62 4.94
CA MET A 105 -50.06 27.76 5.22
C MET A 105 -50.38 27.47 6.70
N LYS A 106 -49.73 26.45 7.29
CA LYS A 106 -49.91 26.13 8.72
C LYS A 106 -49.34 27.18 9.65
N ALA A 107 -48.25 27.84 9.28
CA ALA A 107 -47.69 28.94 10.06
C ALA A 107 -48.64 30.15 10.05
N TRP A 108 -49.23 30.46 8.90
CA TRP A 108 -50.23 31.51 8.75
C TRP A 108 -51.52 31.23 9.53
N VAL A 109 -52.04 30.01 9.45
CA VAL A 109 -53.24 29.60 10.24
C VAL A 109 -52.98 29.69 11.75
N LYS A 110 -51.77 29.31 12.19
CA LYS A 110 -51.40 29.41 13.61
C LYS A 110 -51.31 30.86 14.07
N ALA A 111 -50.68 31.72 13.26
CA ALA A 111 -50.59 33.16 13.54
C ALA A 111 -51.98 33.84 13.57
N GLY A 112 -52.87 33.50 12.64
CA GLY A 112 -54.24 34.03 12.62
C GLY A 112 -55.06 33.62 13.84
N ARG A 113 -54.91 32.36 14.30
CA ARG A 113 -55.53 31.92 15.57
C ARG A 113 -54.99 32.66 16.78
N GLU A 114 -53.69 32.93 16.81
CA GLU A 114 -53.04 33.64 17.92
C GLU A 114 -53.48 35.10 18.00
N GLN A 115 -53.65 35.77 16.85
CA GLN A 115 -54.24 37.12 16.79
C GLN A 115 -55.70 37.14 17.28
N LEU A 116 -56.53 36.18 16.87
CA LEU A 116 -57.91 36.06 17.35
C LEU A 116 -57.99 35.78 18.86
N SER A 117 -57.03 35.03 19.41
CA SER A 117 -56.97 34.77 20.85
C SER A 117 -56.56 35.99 21.67
N ARG A 118 -55.72 36.87 21.10
CA ARG A 118 -55.28 38.12 21.75
C ARG A 118 -56.30 39.25 21.65
N ALA A 119 -57.18 39.20 20.64
CA ALA A 119 -58.29 40.15 20.49
C ALA A 119 -59.50 39.86 21.40
N ARG A 120 -59.40 38.84 22.27
CA ARG A 120 -60.47 38.39 23.18
C ARG A 120 -60.17 38.67 24.66
N ILE A 121 -59.31 39.64 24.93
CA ILE A 121 -59.03 40.20 26.26
C ILE A 121 -59.42 41.67 26.24
#